data_AF-A0AAE0AMU2-F1
#
_entry.id   AF-A0AAE0AMU2-F1
#
_cell.length_a   1.000
_cell.length_b   1.000
_cell.length_c   1.000
_cell.angle_alpha   90.00
_cell.angle_beta   90.00
_cell.angle_gamma   90.00
#
_symmetry.space_group_name_H-M   'P 1'
#
loop_
_entity.id
_entity.type
_entity.pdbx_description
1 polymer ?
#
loop_
_entity_poly.entity_id
_entity_poly.type
_entity_poly.pdbx_seq_one_letter_code
_entity_poly.pdbx_strand_id
1 'polypeptide(L)'
;MGKNIPGDTILHIAAVLAPSSEIPGAALQMQRELQWFKTVEDCFHQSLQRKHNLIGKTPRVVFTETHKELVEKGEKWMKDTATSCSVVAALIITIVFTAAFTVPGGTDSHGRPNYLHELSFEIFAISVALALFSSTASVQMFLGILTSRYAEDDFLFSLPKQLIIGLITLFFSIASMMVAFGSTFCIVISNPWRWVIFLIASAGTVPVTLFAWIQFPLLRDIFISTYGAGIYKQIKIKDVYM
;
A
#
# COMPACT_ATOMS: atom_id res chain seq x y z
N MET A 1 -8.66 27.64 11.84
CA MET A 1 -9.18 28.83 11.14
C MET A 1 -8.00 29.78 10.94
N GLY A 2 -7.40 29.78 9.75
CA GLY A 2 -6.19 30.56 9.48
C GLY A 2 -6.48 32.06 9.60
N LYS A 3 -5.86 32.72 10.57
CA LYS A 3 -5.86 34.19 10.63
C LYS A 3 -5.00 34.67 9.47
N ASN A 4 -5.54 35.49 8.57
CA ASN A 4 -4.73 36.20 7.58
C ASN A 4 -3.70 37.04 8.32
N ILE A 5 -2.43 36.68 8.22
CA ILE A 5 -1.34 37.45 8.81
C ILE A 5 -1.02 38.58 7.81
N PRO A 6 -0.97 39.85 8.25
CA PRO A 6 -0.58 40.92 7.34
C PRO A 6 0.82 40.64 6.77
N GLY A 7 0.98 40.84 5.45
CA GLY A 7 2.20 40.49 4.70
C GLY A 7 2.26 39.07 4.14
N ASP A 8 1.25 38.22 4.38
CA ASP A 8 1.13 36.92 3.71
C ASP A 8 1.00 37.08 2.19
N THR A 9 1.78 36.31 1.45
CA THR A 9 1.59 36.13 0.00
C THR A 9 0.56 35.04 -0.26
N ILE A 10 0.08 34.92 -1.51
CA ILE A 10 -0.77 33.80 -1.94
C ILE A 10 -0.17 32.44 -1.56
N LEU A 11 1.17 32.33 -1.60
CA LEU A 11 1.87 31.11 -1.23
C LEU A 11 1.81 30.81 0.28
N HIS A 12 1.79 31.83 1.15
CA HIS A 12 1.55 31.63 2.58
C HIS A 12 0.11 31.17 2.85
N ILE A 13 -0.86 31.71 2.11
CA ILE A 13 -2.26 31.30 2.23
C ILE A 13 -2.43 29.85 1.79
N ALA A 14 -1.78 29.45 0.68
CA ALA A 14 -1.78 28.07 0.20
C ALA A 14 -1.04 27.09 1.12
N ALA A 15 -0.19 27.59 2.02
CA ALA A 15 0.53 26.79 3.01
C ALA A 15 -0.33 26.40 4.22
N VAL A 16 -1.48 27.06 4.43
CA VAL A 16 -2.31 26.81 5.61
C VAL A 16 -3.21 25.60 5.36
N LEU A 17 -3.17 24.64 6.28
CA LEU A 17 -4.01 23.44 6.24
C LEU A 17 -5.49 23.79 6.06
N ALA A 18 -6.09 23.29 4.97
CA ALA A 18 -7.51 23.41 4.74
C ALA A 18 -8.27 22.38 5.60
N PRO A 19 -9.38 22.76 6.26
CA PRO A 19 -10.27 21.78 6.89
C PRO A 19 -10.90 20.92 5.79
N SER A 20 -10.43 19.69 5.64
CA SER A 20 -10.99 18.70 4.71
C SER A 20 -11.36 17.44 5.47
N SER A 21 -12.61 17.02 5.32
CA SER A 21 -13.18 15.80 5.93
C SER A 21 -13.38 14.67 4.90
N GLU A 22 -12.98 14.88 3.64
CA GLU A 22 -13.37 14.02 2.53
C GLU A 22 -12.29 12.99 2.11
N ILE A 23 -11.06 13.09 2.65
CA ILE A 23 -9.95 12.21 2.24
C ILE A 23 -9.80 11.04 3.22
N PRO A 24 -9.87 9.78 2.75
CA PRO A 24 -9.68 8.62 3.61
C PRO A 24 -8.21 8.52 4.07
N GLY A 25 -7.97 8.65 5.38
CA GLY A 25 -6.67 8.44 6.01
C GLY A 25 -5.77 9.68 6.04
N ALA A 26 -5.18 9.95 7.22
CA ALA A 26 -4.34 11.13 7.46
C ALA A 26 -3.10 11.20 6.56
N ALA A 27 -2.53 10.06 6.17
CA ALA A 27 -1.37 10.01 5.28
C ALA A 27 -1.73 10.44 3.84
N LEU A 28 -2.91 10.05 3.36
CA LEU A 28 -3.40 10.46 2.04
C LEU A 28 -3.79 11.93 2.00
N GLN A 29 -4.36 12.43 3.10
CA GLN A 29 -4.60 13.87 3.25
C GLN A 29 -3.27 14.64 3.23
N MET A 30 -2.26 14.19 3.99
CA MET A 30 -0.93 14.82 3.97
C MET A 30 -0.30 14.83 2.58
N GLN A 31 -0.37 13.70 1.86
CA GLN A 31 0.12 13.61 0.49
C GLN A 31 -0.57 14.63 -0.42
N ARG A 32 -1.89 14.78 -0.30
CA ARG A 32 -2.69 15.70 -1.12
C ARG A 32 -2.36 17.17 -0.83
N GLU A 33 -2.28 17.55 0.44
CA GLU A 33 -1.92 18.92 0.86
C GLU A 33 -0.52 19.28 0.35
N LEU A 34 0.42 18.34 0.43
CA LEU A 34 1.78 18.56 -0.04
C LEU A 34 1.89 18.66 -1.56
N GLN A 35 1.09 17.87 -2.31
CA GLN A 35 0.97 18.01 -3.76
C GLN A 35 0.40 19.37 -4.16
N TRP A 36 -0.65 19.83 -3.47
CA TRP A 36 -1.23 21.15 -3.67
C TRP A 36 -0.20 22.23 -3.42
N PHE A 37 0.45 22.21 -2.26
CA PHE A 37 1.44 23.21 -1.88
C PHE A 37 2.59 23.29 -2.88
N LYS A 38 3.19 22.17 -3.29
CA LYS A 38 4.24 22.14 -4.32
C LYS A 38 3.77 22.68 -5.65
N THR A 39 2.56 22.32 -6.06
CA THR A 39 1.99 22.81 -7.33
C THR A 39 1.87 24.34 -7.31
N VAL A 40 1.40 24.92 -6.20
CA VAL A 40 1.31 26.37 -6.05
C VAL A 40 2.71 26.99 -5.94
N GLU A 41 3.63 26.38 -5.19
CA GLU A 41 5.04 26.81 -5.04
C GLU A 41 5.75 26.93 -6.38
N ASP A 42 5.56 25.95 -7.28
CA ASP A 42 6.16 25.90 -8.61
C ASP A 42 5.63 26.98 -9.58
N CYS A 43 4.43 27.52 -9.34
CA CYS A 43 3.86 28.60 -10.15
C CYS A 43 4.49 29.98 -9.86
N PHE A 44 5.22 30.13 -8.75
CA PHE A 44 5.80 31.42 -8.34
C PHE A 44 7.32 31.44 -8.48
N HIS A 45 7.87 32.61 -8.79
CA HIS A 45 9.33 32.79 -8.86
C HIS A 45 10.00 32.55 -7.50
N GLN A 46 11.25 32.07 -7.49
CA GLN A 46 11.98 31.68 -6.28
C GLN A 46 12.10 32.80 -5.23
N SER A 47 12.06 34.07 -5.64
CA SER A 47 12.04 35.22 -4.72
C SER A 47 10.78 35.27 -3.85
N LEU A 48 9.61 34.84 -4.37
CA LEU A 48 8.35 34.78 -3.64
C LEU A 48 8.27 33.55 -2.73
N GLN A 49 8.93 32.46 -3.11
CA GLN A 49 9.05 31.24 -2.28
C GLN A 49 9.85 31.51 -1.00
N ARG A 50 10.84 32.42 -1.04
CA ARG A 50 11.67 32.80 0.11
C ARG A 50 11.20 34.08 0.80
N LYS A 51 10.10 34.68 0.36
CA LYS A 51 9.59 35.92 0.96
C LYS A 51 9.06 35.61 2.36
N HIS A 52 9.47 36.43 3.32
CA HIS A 52 8.96 36.35 4.67
C HIS A 52 7.68 37.19 4.80
N ASN A 53 6.70 36.68 5.56
CA ASN A 53 5.59 37.50 6.04
C ASN A 53 6.04 38.46 7.17
N LEU A 54 5.12 39.27 7.72
CA LEU A 54 5.48 40.25 8.76
C LEU A 54 5.93 39.63 10.09
N ILE A 55 5.73 38.32 10.28
CA ILE A 55 6.20 37.57 11.45
C ILE A 55 7.52 36.84 11.13
N GLY A 56 8.13 37.10 9.98
CA GLY A 56 9.43 36.53 9.62
C GLY A 56 9.38 35.06 9.22
N LYS A 57 8.22 34.53 8.80
CA LYS A 57 8.08 33.14 8.35
C LYS A 57 8.02 33.07 6.83
N THR A 58 8.61 32.04 6.24
CA THR A 58 8.44 31.71 4.82
C THR A 58 7.19 30.83 4.63
N PRO A 59 6.64 30.71 3.41
CA PRO A 59 5.52 29.83 3.12
C PRO A 59 5.77 28.38 3.55
N ARG A 60 6.99 27.87 3.33
CA ARG A 60 7.36 26.50 3.72
C ARG A 60 7.36 26.29 5.23
N VAL A 61 7.81 27.29 6.00
CA VAL A 61 7.74 27.23 7.47
C VAL A 61 6.29 27.23 7.94
N VAL A 62 5.42 28.05 7.33
CA VAL A 62 3.98 28.05 7.63
C VAL A 62 3.35 26.70 7.30
N PHE A 63 3.73 26.07 6.19
CA PHE A 63 3.24 24.74 5.81
C PHE A 63 3.60 23.71 6.88
N THR A 64 4.88 23.59 7.22
CA THR A 64 5.36 22.65 8.25
C THR A 64 4.68 22.83 9.59
N GLU A 65 4.53 24.07 10.06
CA GLU A 65 3.89 24.34 11.35
C GLU A 65 2.39 23.99 11.36
N THR A 66 1.67 24.29 10.28
CA THR A 66 0.23 24.03 10.19
C THR A 66 -0.10 22.56 9.94
N HIS A 67 0.82 21.79 9.35
CA HIS A 67 0.63 20.39 9.01
C HIS A 67 1.26 19.41 10.01
N LYS A 68 1.93 19.90 11.06
CA LYS A 68 2.62 19.06 12.06
C LYS A 68 1.75 17.93 12.63
N GLU A 69 0.55 18.24 13.10
CA GLU A 69 -0.36 17.21 13.63
C GLU A 69 -0.81 16.21 12.55
N LEU A 70 -0.95 16.67 11.30
CA LEU A 70 -1.35 15.81 10.20
C LEU A 70 -0.25 14.84 9.81
N VAL A 71 1.02 15.29 9.86
CA VAL A 71 2.21 14.43 9.68
C VAL A 71 2.25 13.36 10.77
N GLU A 72 2.07 13.72 12.04
CA GLU A 72 2.06 12.76 13.16
C GLU A 72 0.93 11.72 13.01
N LYS A 73 -0.28 12.16 12.64
CA LYS A 73 -1.41 11.26 12.36
C LYS A 73 -1.17 10.38 11.14
N GLY A 74 -0.56 10.93 10.09
CA GLY A 74 -0.20 10.23 8.86
C GLY A 74 0.86 9.17 9.10
N GLU A 75 1.91 9.50 9.85
CA GLU A 75 2.95 8.57 10.29
C GLU A 75 2.34 7.41 11.06
N LYS A 76 1.51 7.71 12.07
CA LYS A 76 0.82 6.68 12.86
C LYS A 76 -0.03 5.77 11.97
N TRP A 77 -0.84 6.33 11.08
CA TRP A 77 -1.68 5.56 10.16
C TRP A 77 -0.86 4.61 9.27
N MET A 78 0.26 5.09 8.72
CA MET A 78 1.18 4.29 7.91
C MET A 78 1.82 3.16 8.73
N LYS A 79 2.31 3.45 9.94
CA LYS A 79 2.93 2.46 10.83
C LYS A 79 1.95 1.40 11.29
N ASP A 80 0.74 1.79 11.67
CA ASP A 80 -0.32 0.86 12.11
C ASP A 80 -0.72 -0.09 10.97
N THR A 81 -0.86 0.46 9.75
CA THR A 81 -1.17 -0.32 8.55
C THR A 81 -0.03 -1.27 8.20
N ALA A 82 1.21 -0.76 8.13
CA ALA A 82 2.39 -1.56 7.80
C ALA A 82 2.62 -2.68 8.82
N THR A 83 2.43 -2.41 10.11
CA THR A 83 2.55 -3.41 11.18
C THR A 83 1.50 -4.51 11.01
N SER A 84 0.23 -4.13 10.85
CA SER A 84 -0.88 -5.07 10.69
C SER A 84 -0.68 -5.98 9.47
N CYS A 85 -0.31 -5.40 8.33
CA CYS A 85 -0.04 -6.17 7.11
C CYS A 85 1.23 -7.03 7.20
N SER A 86 2.27 -6.55 7.91
CA SER A 86 3.49 -7.35 8.16
C SER A 86 3.19 -8.61 8.97
N VAL A 87 2.31 -8.51 9.96
CA VAL A 87 1.88 -9.69 10.75
C VAL A 87 1.19 -10.70 9.86
N VAL A 88 0.25 -10.27 9.00
CA VAL A 88 -0.42 -11.16 8.05
C VAL A 88 0.58 -11.82 7.10
N ALA A 89 1.52 -11.04 6.55
CA ALA A 89 2.56 -11.56 5.68
C ALA A 89 3.48 -12.59 6.38
N ALA A 90 3.93 -12.29 7.61
CA ALA A 90 4.74 -13.20 8.41
C ALA A 90 4.01 -14.52 8.75
N LEU A 91 2.70 -14.45 9.02
CA LEU A 91 1.88 -15.65 9.20
C LEU A 91 1.83 -16.49 7.92
N ILE A 92 1.64 -15.86 6.76
CA ILE A 92 1.66 -16.58 5.47
C ILE A 92 3.03 -17.24 5.24
N ILE A 93 4.13 -16.53 5.50
CA ILE A 93 5.49 -17.10 5.40
C ILE A 93 5.59 -18.37 6.24
N THR A 94 5.15 -18.30 7.50
CA THR A 94 5.23 -19.43 8.43
C THR A 94 4.42 -20.63 7.95
N ILE A 95 3.17 -20.39 7.52
CA ILE A 95 2.26 -21.44 7.05
C ILE A 95 2.80 -22.09 5.78
N VAL A 96 3.22 -21.29 4.80
CA VAL A 96 3.67 -21.79 3.50
C VAL A 96 5.06 -22.43 3.59
N PHE A 97 5.93 -21.92 4.46
CA PHE A 97 7.23 -22.56 4.75
C PHE A 97 7.00 -23.94 5.35
N THR A 98 6.10 -24.07 6.32
CA THR A 98 5.70 -25.36 6.87
C THR A 98 5.14 -26.28 5.78
N ALA A 99 4.24 -25.76 4.93
CA ALA A 99 3.66 -26.49 3.81
C ALA A 99 4.72 -27.03 2.82
N ALA A 100 5.80 -26.27 2.57
CA ALA A 100 6.89 -26.69 1.69
C ALA A 100 7.63 -27.95 2.20
N PHE A 101 7.73 -28.11 3.52
CA PHE A 101 8.34 -29.29 4.14
C PHE A 101 7.34 -30.41 4.42
N THR A 102 6.07 -30.09 4.61
CA THR A 102 4.99 -31.08 4.76
C THR A 102 4.44 -31.44 3.39
N VAL A 103 5.17 -32.31 2.67
CA VAL A 103 4.80 -32.77 1.33
C VAL A 103 3.38 -33.37 1.33
N PRO A 104 2.40 -32.76 0.64
CA PRO A 104 1.05 -33.29 0.59
C PRO A 104 1.03 -34.65 -0.09
N GLY A 105 0.31 -35.61 0.49
CA GLY A 105 0.28 -37.00 0.00
C GLY A 105 1.49 -37.86 0.40
N GLY A 106 2.43 -37.30 1.17
CA GLY A 106 3.57 -38.03 1.73
C GLY A 106 4.71 -38.27 0.74
N THR A 107 5.73 -38.96 1.24
CA THR A 107 6.96 -39.28 0.50
C THR A 107 7.18 -40.79 0.38
N ASP A 108 7.91 -41.20 -0.65
CA ASP A 108 8.35 -42.58 -0.85
C ASP A 108 9.51 -42.95 0.09
N SER A 109 9.97 -44.20 0.04
CA SER A 109 11.11 -44.69 0.82
C SER A 109 12.44 -43.98 0.54
N HIS A 110 12.53 -43.22 -0.55
CA HIS A 110 13.68 -42.41 -0.93
C HIS A 110 13.49 -40.92 -0.60
N GLY A 111 12.39 -40.54 0.05
CA GLY A 111 12.07 -39.16 0.40
C GLY A 111 11.50 -38.33 -0.75
N ARG A 112 11.13 -38.93 -1.89
CA ARG A 112 10.53 -38.23 -3.02
C ARG A 112 9.02 -38.08 -2.82
N PRO A 113 8.41 -36.96 -3.21
CA PRO A 113 6.96 -36.79 -3.16
C PRO A 113 6.21 -37.89 -3.94
N ASN A 114 5.22 -38.53 -3.32
CA ASN A 114 4.45 -39.61 -3.95
C ASN A 114 3.72 -39.15 -5.23
N TYR A 115 3.37 -37.87 -5.29
CA TYR A 115 2.61 -37.25 -6.38
C TYR A 115 3.49 -36.34 -7.26
N LEU A 116 4.82 -36.54 -7.28
CA LEU A 116 5.77 -35.66 -7.96
C LEU A 116 5.43 -35.39 -9.44
N HIS A 117 4.85 -36.36 -10.14
CA HIS A 117 4.50 -36.27 -11.56
C HIS A 117 3.05 -35.83 -11.81
N GLU A 118 2.28 -35.57 -10.76
CA GLU A 118 0.91 -35.09 -10.90
C GLU A 118 0.87 -33.57 -11.03
N LEU A 119 0.03 -33.09 -11.94
CA LEU A 119 -0.17 -31.66 -12.20
C LEU A 119 -0.58 -30.89 -10.92
N SER A 120 -1.32 -31.54 -10.02
CA SER A 120 -1.71 -30.93 -8.74
C SER A 120 -0.50 -30.64 -7.84
N PHE A 121 0.52 -31.51 -7.85
CA PHE A 121 1.74 -31.31 -7.07
C PHE A 121 2.63 -30.23 -7.66
N GLU A 122 2.73 -30.15 -8.99
CA GLU A 122 3.47 -29.07 -9.65
C GLU A 122 2.85 -27.70 -9.36
N ILE A 123 1.52 -27.58 -9.46
CA ILE A 123 0.77 -26.36 -9.10
C ILE A 123 0.98 -26.02 -7.62
N PHE A 124 0.95 -27.02 -6.72
CA PHE A 124 1.24 -26.84 -5.31
C PHE A 124 2.61 -26.20 -5.10
N ALA A 125 3.66 -26.82 -5.64
CA ALA A 125 5.05 -26.39 -5.43
C ALA A 125 5.29 -24.96 -5.96
N ILE A 126 4.79 -24.65 -7.16
CA ILE A 126 4.91 -23.31 -7.74
C ILE A 126 4.15 -22.27 -6.89
N SER A 127 2.94 -22.59 -6.45
CA SER A 127 2.11 -21.69 -5.65
C SER A 127 2.70 -21.42 -4.27
N VAL A 128 3.28 -22.43 -3.62
CA VAL A 128 4.02 -22.33 -2.36
C VAL A 128 5.21 -21.38 -2.53
N ALA A 129 6.00 -21.54 -3.59
CA ALA A 129 7.14 -20.66 -3.86
C ALA A 129 6.70 -19.21 -4.10
N LEU A 130 5.68 -18.98 -4.94
CA LEU A 130 5.14 -17.65 -5.22
C LEU A 130 4.59 -16.98 -3.95
N ALA A 131 3.88 -17.71 -3.10
CA ALA A 131 3.39 -17.19 -1.84
C ALA A 131 4.55 -16.78 -0.90
N LEU A 132 5.59 -17.61 -0.75
CA LEU A 132 6.74 -17.30 0.10
C LEU A 132 7.52 -16.07 -0.34
N PHE A 133 7.89 -16.01 -1.63
CA PHE A 133 8.66 -14.89 -2.15
C PHE A 133 7.87 -13.60 -2.13
N SER A 134 6.58 -13.65 -2.53
CA SER A 134 5.72 -12.47 -2.54
C SER A 134 5.44 -11.96 -1.12
N SER A 135 5.20 -12.85 -0.15
CA SER A 135 5.02 -12.44 1.25
C SER A 135 6.29 -11.83 1.86
N THR A 136 7.46 -12.39 1.53
CA THR A 136 8.75 -11.87 2.00
C THR A 136 9.03 -10.48 1.43
N ALA A 137 8.76 -10.27 0.13
CA ALA A 137 8.85 -8.95 -0.50
C ALA A 137 7.88 -7.95 0.15
N SER A 138 6.67 -8.40 0.51
CA SER A 138 5.68 -7.59 1.22
C SER A 138 6.19 -7.14 2.59
N VAL A 139 6.75 -8.06 3.40
CA VAL A 139 7.38 -7.74 4.69
C VAL A 139 8.52 -6.73 4.52
N GLN A 140 9.37 -6.88 3.50
CA GLN A 140 10.46 -5.92 3.26
C GLN A 140 9.93 -4.51 2.97
N MET A 141 8.86 -4.37 2.18
CA MET A 141 8.25 -3.08 1.89
C MET A 141 7.63 -2.44 3.14
N PHE A 142 6.90 -3.22 3.94
CA PHE A 142 6.32 -2.72 5.19
C PHE A 142 7.38 -2.39 6.25
N LEU A 143 8.47 -3.16 6.32
CA LEU A 143 9.61 -2.82 7.16
C LEU A 143 10.28 -1.52 6.71
N GLY A 144 10.35 -1.28 5.40
CA GLY A 144 10.78 0.01 4.83
C GLY A 144 9.93 1.18 5.33
N ILE A 145 8.61 0.99 5.42
CA ILE A 145 7.70 1.98 6.00
C ILE A 145 7.99 2.20 7.48
N LEU A 146 8.16 1.13 8.27
CA LEU A 146 8.42 1.23 9.70
C LEU A 146 9.76 1.89 10.04
N THR A 147 10.76 1.76 9.16
CA THR A 147 12.12 2.31 9.34
C THR A 147 12.35 3.65 8.65
N SER A 148 11.35 4.17 7.93
CA SER A 148 11.43 5.47 7.27
C SER A 148 11.54 6.62 8.27
N ARG A 149 12.12 7.74 7.82
CA ARG A 149 12.29 8.96 8.64
C ARG A 149 11.02 9.83 8.69
N TYR A 150 10.02 9.55 7.86
CA TYR A 150 8.75 10.28 7.78
C TYR A 150 8.92 11.79 7.61
N ALA A 151 9.88 12.21 6.76
CA ALA A 151 9.93 13.61 6.35
C ALA A 151 8.66 13.94 5.55
N GLU A 152 8.19 15.20 5.59
CA GLU A 152 6.98 15.62 4.85
C GLU A 152 7.05 15.19 3.37
N ASP A 153 8.21 15.42 2.73
CA ASP A 153 8.46 15.05 1.33
C ASP A 153 8.34 13.54 1.04
N ASP A 154 8.55 12.68 2.04
CA ASP A 154 8.42 11.22 1.87
C ASP A 154 6.97 10.79 1.66
N PHE A 155 5.99 11.57 2.13
CA PHE A 155 4.56 11.32 1.91
C PHE A 155 4.11 11.48 0.45
N LEU A 156 4.92 12.12 -0.41
CA LEU A 156 4.56 12.30 -1.82
C LEU A 156 4.64 11.01 -2.63
N PHE A 157 5.72 10.27 -2.45
CA PHE A 157 6.04 9.16 -3.35
C PHE A 157 6.67 7.98 -2.63
N SER A 158 7.65 8.21 -1.76
CA SER A 158 8.42 7.13 -1.12
C SER A 158 7.51 6.22 -0.27
N LEU A 159 6.79 6.81 0.67
CA LEU A 159 5.88 6.10 1.59
C LEU A 159 4.68 5.48 0.86
N PRO A 160 3.91 6.21 0.02
CA PRO A 160 2.81 5.62 -0.76
C PRO A 160 3.26 4.48 -1.68
N LYS A 161 4.42 4.60 -2.34
CA LYS A 161 4.94 3.57 -3.24
C LYS A 161 5.28 2.28 -2.49
N GLN A 162 5.97 2.39 -1.35
CA GLN A 162 6.26 1.21 -0.53
C GLN A 162 4.95 0.53 -0.07
N LEU A 163 3.94 1.32 0.31
CA LEU A 163 2.64 0.79 0.74
C LEU A 163 1.93 0.06 -0.40
N ILE A 164 1.89 0.65 -1.60
CA ILE A 164 1.30 0.03 -2.79
C ILE A 164 2.00 -1.30 -3.12
N ILE A 165 3.34 -1.30 -3.20
CA ILE A 165 4.08 -2.52 -3.56
C ILE A 165 3.89 -3.58 -2.48
N GLY A 166 3.91 -3.20 -1.20
CA GLY A 166 3.66 -4.10 -0.07
C GLY A 166 2.27 -4.75 -0.15
N LEU A 167 1.22 -3.97 -0.42
CA LEU A 167 -0.15 -4.47 -0.54
C LEU A 167 -0.36 -5.35 -1.79
N ILE A 168 0.21 -5.00 -2.94
CA ILE A 168 0.13 -5.80 -4.17
C ILE A 168 0.80 -7.16 -3.98
N THR A 169 2.02 -7.16 -3.42
CA THR A 169 2.75 -8.41 -3.15
C THR A 169 2.05 -9.26 -2.07
N LEU A 170 1.42 -8.64 -1.07
CA LEU A 170 0.59 -9.36 -0.10
C LEU A 170 -0.62 -10.03 -0.77
N PHE A 171 -1.29 -9.33 -1.69
CA PHE A 171 -2.42 -9.87 -2.44
C PHE A 171 -2.03 -11.11 -3.25
N PHE A 172 -0.93 -11.01 -4.02
CA PHE A 172 -0.40 -12.16 -4.78
C PHE A 172 -0.03 -13.33 -3.86
N SER A 173 0.48 -13.04 -2.66
CA SER A 173 0.78 -14.06 -1.68
C SER A 173 -0.47 -14.78 -1.17
N ILE A 174 -1.53 -14.05 -0.84
CA ILE A 174 -2.80 -14.62 -0.37
C ILE A 174 -3.43 -15.47 -1.47
N ALA A 175 -3.46 -14.98 -2.71
CA ALA A 175 -3.98 -15.71 -3.84
C ALA A 175 -3.20 -17.02 -4.08
N SER A 176 -1.87 -16.95 -4.10
CA SER A 176 -1.02 -18.12 -4.31
C SER A 176 -1.16 -19.14 -3.16
N MET A 177 -1.28 -18.68 -1.91
CA MET A 177 -1.53 -19.56 -0.76
C MET A 177 -2.88 -20.31 -0.90
N MET A 178 -3.93 -19.64 -1.40
CA MET A 178 -5.22 -20.29 -1.64
C MET A 178 -5.15 -21.33 -2.77
N VAL A 179 -4.37 -21.07 -3.82
CA VAL A 179 -4.13 -22.07 -4.88
C VAL A 179 -3.36 -23.27 -4.33
N ALA A 180 -2.31 -23.05 -3.54
CA ALA A 180 -1.56 -24.11 -2.86
C ALA A 180 -2.49 -24.95 -1.97
N PHE A 181 -3.33 -24.31 -1.16
CA PHE A 181 -4.32 -24.99 -0.33
C PHE A 181 -5.27 -25.86 -1.16
N GLY A 182 -5.84 -25.32 -2.25
CA GLY A 182 -6.71 -26.08 -3.15
C GLY A 182 -6.01 -27.29 -3.78
N SER A 183 -4.76 -27.13 -4.23
CA SER A 183 -3.98 -28.21 -4.82
C SER A 183 -3.67 -29.34 -3.81
N THR A 184 -3.43 -29.02 -2.55
CA THR A 184 -3.26 -30.01 -1.48
C THR A 184 -4.50 -30.87 -1.32
N PHE A 185 -5.70 -30.31 -1.41
CA PHE A 185 -6.94 -31.11 -1.37
C PHE A 185 -7.10 -32.03 -2.57
N CYS A 186 -6.70 -31.59 -3.76
CA CYS A 186 -6.69 -32.43 -4.96
C CYS A 186 -5.74 -33.63 -4.80
N ILE A 187 -4.61 -33.45 -4.12
CA ILE A 187 -3.62 -34.51 -3.86
C ILE A 187 -4.13 -35.49 -2.79
N VAL A 188 -4.71 -34.98 -1.70
CA VAL A 188 -5.09 -35.79 -0.53
C VAL A 188 -6.42 -36.52 -0.73
N ILE A 189 -7.39 -35.94 -1.44
CA ILE A 189 -8.70 -36.56 -1.66
C ILE A 189 -8.62 -37.50 -2.87
N SER A 190 -8.45 -38.80 -2.60
CA SER A 190 -8.75 -39.86 -3.58
C SER A 190 -10.27 -39.93 -3.84
N ASN A 191 -10.65 -39.55 -5.06
CA ASN A 191 -12.00 -39.44 -5.65
C ASN A 191 -13.03 -40.46 -5.14
N PRO A 192 -14.07 -40.04 -4.38
CA PRO A 192 -15.39 -39.81 -5.02
C PRO A 192 -16.12 -38.49 -4.68
N TRP A 193 -15.56 -37.57 -3.91
CA TRP A 193 -16.30 -36.41 -3.37
C TRP A 193 -16.08 -35.12 -4.17
N ARG A 194 -16.42 -35.13 -5.47
CA ARG A 194 -16.29 -33.95 -6.35
C ARG A 194 -16.95 -32.69 -5.77
N TRP A 195 -18.05 -32.84 -5.06
CA TRP A 195 -18.74 -31.74 -4.36
C TRP A 195 -17.86 -31.04 -3.30
N VAL A 196 -16.96 -31.76 -2.63
CA VAL A 196 -16.03 -31.19 -1.63
C VAL A 196 -14.99 -30.31 -2.30
N ILE A 197 -14.51 -30.68 -3.48
CA ILE A 197 -13.57 -29.86 -4.26
C ILE A 197 -14.24 -28.55 -4.68
N PHE A 198 -15.48 -28.59 -5.16
CA PHE A 198 -16.25 -27.37 -5.48
C PHE A 198 -16.49 -26.49 -4.24
N LEU A 199 -16.83 -27.11 -3.11
CA LEU A 199 -17.06 -26.39 -1.86
C LEU A 199 -15.79 -25.70 -1.36
N ILE A 200 -14.64 -26.38 -1.41
CA ILE A 200 -13.34 -25.83 -1.03
C ILE A 200 -12.87 -24.74 -2.00
N ALA A 201 -13.05 -24.94 -3.30
CA ALA A 201 -12.75 -23.91 -4.31
C ALA A 201 -13.60 -22.66 -4.07
N SER A 202 -14.90 -22.82 -3.81
CA SER A 202 -15.78 -21.70 -3.48
C SER A 202 -15.35 -21.00 -2.18
N ALA A 203 -15.07 -21.76 -1.11
CA ALA A 203 -14.62 -21.21 0.16
C ALA A 203 -13.27 -20.48 0.04
N GLY A 204 -12.30 -21.00 -0.71
CA GLY A 204 -10.99 -20.38 -0.93
C GLY A 204 -11.06 -19.08 -1.74
N THR A 205 -12.08 -18.90 -2.59
CA THR A 205 -12.27 -17.63 -3.31
C THR A 205 -12.83 -16.51 -2.44
N VAL A 206 -13.48 -16.82 -1.30
CA VAL A 206 -14.11 -15.80 -0.44
C VAL A 206 -13.07 -14.86 0.18
N PRO A 207 -11.98 -15.33 0.82
CA PRO A 207 -10.96 -14.43 1.35
C PRO A 207 -10.28 -13.57 0.29
N VAL A 208 -10.03 -14.12 -0.91
CA VAL A 208 -9.38 -13.41 -2.02
C VAL A 208 -10.29 -12.30 -2.55
N THR A 209 -11.56 -12.61 -2.80
CA THR A 209 -12.54 -11.62 -3.28
C THR A 209 -12.82 -10.56 -2.23
N LEU A 210 -12.93 -10.93 -0.95
CA LEU A 210 -13.10 -10.00 0.16
C LEU A 210 -11.89 -9.07 0.31
N PHE A 211 -10.67 -9.60 0.26
CA PHE A 211 -9.45 -8.79 0.32
C PHE A 211 -9.35 -7.85 -0.89
N ALA A 212 -9.62 -8.34 -2.09
CA ALA A 212 -9.67 -7.51 -3.29
C ALA A 212 -10.72 -6.39 -3.13
N TRP A 213 -11.92 -6.70 -2.66
CA TRP A 213 -12.99 -5.72 -2.48
C TRP A 213 -12.63 -4.64 -1.46
N ILE A 214 -12.00 -5.00 -0.34
CA ILE A 214 -11.64 -4.05 0.72
C ILE A 214 -10.40 -3.22 0.35
N GLN A 215 -9.38 -3.83 -0.25
CA GLN A 215 -8.11 -3.16 -0.56
C GLN A 215 -8.13 -2.39 -1.88
N PHE A 216 -9.02 -2.75 -2.81
CA PHE A 216 -9.07 -2.09 -4.11
C PHE A 216 -9.41 -0.59 -4.03
N PRO A 217 -10.40 -0.13 -3.24
CA PRO A 217 -10.64 1.30 -3.03
C PRO A 217 -9.40 2.02 -2.49
N LEU A 218 -8.76 1.45 -1.47
CA LEU A 218 -7.56 2.02 -0.86
C LEU A 218 -6.37 2.09 -1.83
N LEU A 219 -6.09 1.00 -2.55
CA LEU A 219 -5.06 0.98 -3.58
C LEU A 219 -5.36 1.96 -4.71
N ARG A 220 -6.61 2.04 -5.16
CA ARG A 220 -7.06 2.99 -6.18
C ARG A 220 -6.85 4.42 -5.71
N ASP A 221 -7.22 4.75 -4.48
CA ASP A 221 -7.10 6.10 -3.94
C ASP A 221 -5.63 6.50 -3.78
N ILE A 222 -4.77 5.61 -3.27
CA ILE A 222 -3.32 5.85 -3.19
C ILE A 222 -2.71 5.97 -4.60
N PHE A 223 -3.11 5.13 -5.54
CA PHE A 223 -2.58 5.15 -6.90
C PHE A 223 -3.00 6.42 -7.65
N ILE A 224 -4.26 6.82 -7.56
CA ILE A 224 -4.76 8.07 -8.16
C ILE A 224 -4.12 9.28 -7.48
N SER A 225 -3.98 9.25 -6.15
CA SER A 225 -3.26 10.31 -5.42
C SER A 225 -1.81 10.42 -5.90
N THR A 226 -1.10 9.30 -6.02
CA THR A 226 0.35 9.28 -6.33
C THR A 226 0.67 9.48 -7.82
N TYR A 227 -0.11 8.86 -8.72
CA TYR A 227 0.17 8.75 -10.16
C TYR A 227 -0.93 9.32 -11.05
N GLY A 228 -2.08 9.70 -10.49
CA GLY A 228 -3.19 10.28 -11.25
C GLY A 228 -2.82 11.62 -11.89
N ALA A 229 -3.76 12.22 -12.62
CA ALA A 229 -3.57 13.57 -13.15
C ALA A 229 -3.33 14.52 -11.96
N GLY A 230 -2.06 14.83 -11.71
CA GLY A 230 -1.66 15.76 -10.66
C GLY A 230 -2.39 17.09 -10.86
N ILE A 231 -2.62 17.82 -9.78
CA ILE A 231 -3.21 19.16 -9.79
C ILE A 231 -2.51 20.05 -10.84
N TYR A 232 -1.20 19.84 -11.02
CA TYR A 232 -0.37 20.38 -12.10
C TYR A 232 -1.00 20.30 -13.51
N LYS A 233 -1.60 19.16 -13.89
CA LYS A 233 -2.22 18.99 -15.21
C LYS A 233 -3.52 19.80 -15.34
N GLN A 234 -4.26 19.99 -14.25
CA GLN A 234 -5.48 20.81 -14.25
C GLN A 234 -5.17 22.32 -14.33
N ILE A 235 -4.14 22.80 -13.66
CA ILE A 235 -3.73 24.22 -13.70
C ILE A 235 -3.22 24.59 -15.10
N LYS A 236 -2.36 23.76 -15.69
CA LYS A 236 -1.83 23.98 -17.04
C LYS A 236 -2.91 24.00 -18.13
N ILE A 237 -3.98 23.21 -17.97
CA ILE A 237 -5.12 23.25 -18.91
C ILE A 237 -5.89 24.56 -18.74
N LYS A 238 -6.13 25.04 -17.52
CA LYS A 238 -6.81 26.33 -17.30
C LYS A 238 -6.02 27.53 -17.83
N ASP A 239 -4.70 27.52 -17.70
CA ASP A 239 -3.84 28.62 -18.17
C ASP A 239 -3.64 28.64 -19.70
N VAL A 240 -4.05 27.59 -20.42
CA VAL A 240 -3.99 27.52 -21.90
C VAL A 240 -5.32 27.93 -22.56
N TYR A 241 -6.41 27.99 -21.78
CA TYR A 241 -7.76 28.35 -22.25
C TYR A 241 -8.29 29.68 -21.67
N MET A 242 -7.43 30.49 -21.05
CA MET A 242 -7.69 31.90 -20.71
C MET A 242 -6.61 32.79 -21.33
#